data_AF-A0A4Q6B7E3-F1
#
_entry.id   AF-A0A4Q6B7E3-F1
#
_cell.length_a   1.000
_cell.length_b   1.000
_cell.length_c   1.000
_cell.angle_alpha   90.00
_cell.angle_beta   90.00
_cell.angle_gamma   90.00
#
_symmetry.space_group_name_H-M   'P 1'
#
loop_
_entity.id
_entity.type
_entity.pdbx_description
1 polymer ?
#
loop_
_entity_poly.entity_id
_entity_poly.type
_entity_poly.pdbx_seq_one_letter_code
_entity_poly.pdbx_strand_id
1 'polypeptide(L)'
;MKTLFLGSRKRLDGRGAAEAMQLPAHHLVTHGVIVGMTGSGKTGLLMVTLEEALRTKVPVLCFDVKGDLPNLLLAFDSFDSAAVLPWASAVAAPEDPRSDAEVATAIAAERKERLASWGIDETKLAAFRNGTSVRVITPGSGAGEPLHVLSSLERRSSNWHHDPDA
;
A
#
# COMPACT_ATOMS: atom_id res chain seq x y z
N MET A 1 2.17 -17.05 15.32
CA MET A 1 3.25 -16.54 14.44
C MET A 1 2.65 -15.56 13.45
N LYS A 2 3.35 -14.46 13.11
CA LYS A 2 2.91 -13.50 12.09
C LYS A 2 3.05 -14.11 10.69
N THR A 3 2.02 -13.97 9.86
CA THR A 3 1.97 -14.55 8.51
C THR A 3 1.42 -13.53 7.52
N LEU A 4 2.05 -13.48 6.35
CA LEU A 4 1.75 -12.57 5.25
C LEU A 4 0.94 -13.30 4.18
N PHE A 5 -0.21 -12.77 3.78
CA PHE A 5 -1.03 -13.30 2.70
C PHE A 5 -0.62 -12.69 1.36
N LEU A 6 0.12 -13.45 0.55
CA LEU A 6 0.69 -12.97 -0.73
C LEU A 6 -0.22 -13.23 -1.93
N GLY A 7 -1.49 -13.60 -1.69
CA GLY A 7 -2.48 -13.92 -2.72
C GLY A 7 -2.81 -15.41 -2.75
N SER A 8 -3.08 -15.95 -3.94
CA SER A 8 -3.51 -17.34 -4.10
C SER A 8 -2.58 -18.13 -5.03
N ARG A 9 -2.18 -19.32 -4.60
CA ARG A 9 -1.43 -20.30 -5.40
C ARG A 9 -2.39 -21.13 -6.24
N LYS A 10 -2.06 -21.28 -7.53
CA LYS A 10 -2.74 -22.22 -8.44
C LYS A 10 -1.73 -23.25 -8.95
N ARG A 11 -2.22 -24.45 -9.27
CA ARG A 11 -1.42 -25.45 -9.96
C ARG A 11 -1.15 -24.99 -11.40
N LEU A 12 0.03 -25.33 -11.91
CA LEU A 12 0.44 -24.97 -13.28
C LEU A 12 -0.42 -25.64 -14.36
N ASP A 13 -0.99 -26.81 -14.07
CA ASP A 13 -1.91 -27.51 -14.96
C ASP A 13 -3.32 -26.91 -14.99
N GLY A 14 -3.55 -25.82 -14.26
CA GLY A 14 -4.84 -25.13 -14.15
C GLY A 14 -5.91 -25.90 -13.39
N ARG A 15 -5.59 -27.08 -12.84
CA ARG A 15 -6.55 -27.92 -12.11
C ARG A 15 -6.57 -27.55 -10.63
N GLY A 16 -7.73 -27.79 -10.00
CA GLY A 16 -7.94 -27.57 -8.58
C GLY A 16 -8.30 -26.13 -8.21
N ALA A 17 -8.78 -25.95 -6.98
CA ALA A 17 -9.08 -24.63 -6.43
C ALA A 17 -7.78 -23.85 -6.16
N ALA A 18 -7.88 -22.52 -6.22
CA ALA A 18 -6.79 -21.67 -5.77
C ALA A 18 -6.67 -21.76 -4.24
N GLU A 19 -5.46 -21.93 -3.74
CA GLU A 19 -5.18 -22.02 -2.32
C GLU A 19 -4.54 -20.73 -1.82
N ALA A 20 -4.81 -20.34 -0.57
CA ALA A 20 -4.16 -19.17 0.02
C ALA A 20 -2.63 -19.35 0.04
N MET A 21 -1.90 -18.38 -0.53
CA MET A 21 -0.45 -18.32 -0.47
C MET A 21 -0.03 -17.51 0.75
N GLN A 22 0.43 -18.20 1.78
CA GLN A 22 0.86 -17.60 3.02
C GLN A 22 2.37 -17.74 3.22
N LEU A 23 3.03 -16.66 3.60
CA LEU A 23 4.45 -16.61 3.93
C LEU A 23 4.63 -16.27 5.42
N PRO A 24 5.19 -17.17 6.25
CA PRO A 24 5.54 -16.83 7.62
C PRO A 24 6.54 -15.68 7.64
N ALA A 25 6.25 -14.61 8.40
CA ALA A 25 7.07 -13.39 8.39
C ALA A 25 8.53 -13.66 8.82
N HIS A 26 8.74 -14.62 9.71
CA HIS A 26 10.08 -15.00 10.17
C HIS A 26 10.95 -15.64 9.07
N HIS A 27 10.39 -16.02 7.91
CA HIS A 27 11.19 -16.45 6.77
C HIS A 27 11.93 -15.28 6.09
N LEU A 28 11.55 -14.03 6.38
CA LEU A 28 12.16 -12.82 5.81
C LEU A 28 13.32 -12.26 6.65
N VAL A 29 13.77 -12.95 7.70
CA VAL A 29 14.85 -12.48 8.60
C VAL A 29 16.26 -12.63 8.04
N THR A 30 16.41 -13.35 6.92
CA THR A 30 17.68 -13.44 6.20
C THR A 30 17.68 -12.42 5.08
N HIS A 31 17.17 -12.79 3.90
CA HIS A 31 17.06 -11.91 2.74
C HIS A 31 15.94 -12.42 1.83
N GLY A 32 15.31 -11.52 1.08
CA GLY A 32 14.35 -11.83 0.03
C GLY A 32 14.65 -11.02 -1.23
N VAL A 33 14.32 -11.57 -2.39
CA VAL A 33 14.48 -10.86 -3.67
C VAL A 33 13.23 -11.08 -4.52
N ILE A 34 12.70 -10.00 -5.08
CA ILE A 34 11.59 -10.03 -6.05
C ILE A 34 12.19 -9.74 -7.42
N VAL A 35 12.17 -10.73 -8.32
CA VAL A 35 12.73 -10.64 -9.67
C VAL A 35 11.65 -10.88 -10.74
N GLY A 36 11.87 -10.34 -11.95
CA GLY A 36 10.92 -10.44 -13.06
C GLY A 36 11.07 -9.31 -14.08
N MET A 37 10.50 -9.45 -15.26
CA MET A 37 10.50 -8.41 -16.30
C MET A 37 9.50 -7.28 -16.00
N THR A 38 9.59 -6.15 -16.70
CA THR A 38 8.58 -5.09 -16.61
C THR A 38 7.19 -5.65 -16.95
N GLY A 39 6.16 -5.23 -16.20
CA GLY A 39 4.81 -5.76 -16.35
C GLY A 39 4.55 -7.11 -15.66
N SER A 40 5.58 -7.80 -15.12
CA SER A 40 5.40 -9.11 -14.45
C SER A 40 4.81 -9.02 -13.04
N GLY A 41 4.38 -7.83 -12.59
CA GLY A 41 3.79 -7.64 -11.26
C GLY A 41 4.77 -7.47 -10.09
N LYS A 42 6.08 -7.25 -10.33
CA LYS A 42 7.06 -7.05 -9.25
C LYS A 42 6.65 -5.99 -8.23
N THR A 43 6.28 -4.80 -8.70
CA THR A 43 5.85 -3.69 -7.82
C THR A 43 4.57 -4.07 -7.07
N GLY A 44 3.63 -4.76 -7.72
CA GLY A 44 2.41 -5.25 -7.07
C GLY A 44 2.71 -6.25 -5.94
N LEU A 45 3.58 -7.24 -6.19
CA LEU A 45 3.99 -8.19 -5.16
C LEU A 45 4.74 -7.51 -4.00
N LEU A 46 5.59 -6.53 -4.30
CA LEU A 46 6.23 -5.70 -3.28
C LEU A 46 5.18 -4.99 -2.42
N MET A 47 4.23 -4.28 -3.04
CA MET A 47 3.17 -3.55 -2.33
C MET A 47 2.37 -4.47 -1.41
N VAL A 48 1.90 -5.62 -1.92
CA VAL A 48 1.17 -6.61 -1.10
C VAL A 48 2.02 -7.10 0.07
N THR A 49 3.32 -7.36 -0.16
CA THR A 49 4.23 -7.78 0.92
C THR A 49 4.37 -6.70 1.99
N LEU A 50 4.47 -5.43 1.59
CA LEU A 50 4.56 -4.29 2.50
C LEU A 50 3.27 -4.09 3.29
N GLU A 51 2.12 -4.10 2.64
CA GLU A 51 0.80 -3.99 3.27
C GLU A 51 0.59 -5.12 4.30
N GLU A 52 0.94 -6.36 3.96
CA GLU A 52 0.83 -7.48 4.88
C GLU A 52 1.81 -7.41 6.05
N ALA A 53 3.03 -6.92 5.82
CA ALA A 53 4.00 -6.68 6.89
C ALA A 53 3.45 -5.63 7.88
N LEU A 54 2.95 -4.51 7.36
CA LEU A 54 2.34 -3.45 8.17
C LEU A 54 1.09 -3.94 8.91
N ARG A 55 0.20 -4.68 8.23
CA ARG A 55 -1.00 -5.29 8.83
C ARG A 55 -0.65 -6.23 9.99
N THR A 56 0.46 -6.96 9.88
CA THR A 56 0.96 -7.85 10.94
C THR A 56 1.87 -7.16 11.96
N LYS A 57 1.96 -5.83 11.94
CA LYS A 57 2.76 -5.02 12.87
C LYS A 57 4.24 -5.34 12.78
N VAL A 58 4.74 -5.57 11.58
CA VAL A 58 6.18 -5.61 11.29
C VAL A 58 6.56 -4.23 10.77
N PRO A 59 7.46 -3.49 11.45
CA PRO A 59 7.89 -2.18 10.98
C PRO A 59 8.69 -2.33 9.67
N VAL A 60 8.53 -1.37 8.77
CA VAL A 60 9.14 -1.38 7.44
C VAL A 60 9.88 -0.08 7.21
N LEU A 61 11.16 -0.18 6.82
CA LEU A 61 11.92 0.91 6.22
C LEU A 61 12.15 0.59 4.74
N CYS A 62 11.66 1.45 3.85
CA CYS A 62 11.81 1.30 2.41
C CYS A 62 12.65 2.42 1.82
N PHE A 63 13.53 2.06 0.89
CA PHE A 63 14.23 3.00 0.02
C PHE A 63 13.63 2.92 -1.37
N ASP A 64 12.98 4.01 -1.79
CA ASP A 64 12.26 4.05 -3.07
C ASP A 64 12.97 4.95 -4.07
N VAL A 65 13.68 4.34 -5.01
CA VAL A 65 14.35 5.05 -6.11
C VAL A 65 13.37 5.40 -7.23
N LYS A 66 12.26 4.65 -7.35
CA LYS A 66 11.31 4.80 -8.46
C LYS A 66 10.20 5.82 -8.14
N GLY A 67 9.85 5.98 -6.87
CA GLY A 67 8.82 6.90 -6.40
C GLY A 67 7.40 6.32 -6.40
N ASP A 68 7.25 5.00 -6.51
CA ASP A 68 5.94 4.34 -6.51
C ASP A 68 5.40 4.02 -5.10
N LEU A 69 6.29 3.82 -4.11
CA LEU A 69 5.92 3.39 -2.76
C LEU A 69 5.05 4.40 -1.97
N PRO A 70 5.11 5.73 -2.21
CA PRO A 70 4.16 6.68 -1.65
C PRO A 70 2.68 6.34 -1.93
N ASN A 71 2.38 5.52 -2.95
CA ASN A 71 1.02 5.04 -3.20
C ASN A 71 0.42 4.26 -2.02
N LEU A 72 1.22 3.78 -1.05
CA LEU A 72 0.73 3.23 0.22
C LEU A 72 -0.12 4.24 1.02
N LEU A 73 0.06 5.55 0.79
CA LEU A 73 -0.77 6.60 1.40
C LEU A 73 -2.19 6.65 0.81
N LEU A 74 -2.44 6.00 -0.33
CA LEU A 74 -3.76 5.89 -0.97
C LEU A 74 -4.58 4.71 -0.43
N ALA A 75 -4.17 4.14 0.71
CA ALA A 75 -4.96 3.15 1.44
C ALA A 75 -6.15 3.82 2.16
N PHE A 76 -7.23 4.07 1.41
CA PHE A 76 -8.48 4.61 1.96
C PHE A 76 -9.17 3.60 2.88
N ASP A 77 -9.80 4.10 3.94
CA ASP A 77 -10.49 3.33 5.00
C ASP A 77 -11.89 2.84 4.61
N SER A 78 -12.44 3.34 3.51
CA SER A 78 -13.76 3.01 3.00
C SER A 78 -13.76 2.93 1.47
N PHE A 79 -14.92 2.61 0.89
CA PHE A 79 -15.17 2.68 -0.55
C PHE A 79 -15.88 3.98 -0.97
N ASP A 80 -15.83 5.02 -0.13
CA ASP A 80 -16.40 6.33 -0.48
C ASP A 80 -15.61 6.95 -1.66
N SER A 81 -16.33 7.36 -2.70
CA SER A 81 -15.74 8.01 -3.88
C SER A 81 -15.17 9.39 -3.55
N ALA A 82 -15.62 10.04 -2.47
CA ALA A 82 -15.09 11.33 -2.03
C ALA A 82 -13.58 11.27 -1.73
N ALA A 83 -13.07 10.15 -1.25
CA ALA A 83 -11.64 9.96 -0.96
C ALA A 83 -10.79 9.87 -2.24
N VAL A 84 -11.39 9.39 -3.33
CA VAL A 84 -10.73 9.21 -4.64
C VAL A 84 -10.86 10.47 -5.50
N LEU A 85 -11.90 11.27 -5.29
CA LEU A 85 -12.22 12.46 -6.08
C LEU A 85 -11.03 13.40 -6.35
N PRO A 86 -10.13 13.70 -5.38
CA PRO A 86 -8.98 14.57 -5.63
C PRO A 86 -8.01 14.05 -6.71
N TRP A 87 -8.08 12.74 -7.01
CA TRP A 87 -7.19 12.05 -7.94
C TRP A 87 -7.88 11.70 -9.26
N ALA A 88 -9.20 11.94 -9.39
CA ALA A 88 -10.00 11.48 -10.52
C ALA A 88 -9.47 11.98 -11.87
N SER A 89 -9.15 13.28 -11.94
CA SER A 89 -8.63 13.91 -13.16
C SER A 89 -7.26 13.39 -13.59
N ALA A 90 -6.43 12.92 -12.65
CA ALA A 90 -5.12 12.34 -12.96
C ALA A 90 -5.21 10.91 -13.51
N VAL A 91 -6.34 10.23 -13.26
CA VAL A 91 -6.58 8.85 -13.69
C VAL A 91 -7.47 8.79 -14.94
N ALA A 92 -8.30 9.82 -15.17
CA ALA A 92 -9.14 9.93 -16.35
C ALA A 92 -8.28 9.93 -17.63
N ALA A 93 -8.76 9.22 -18.66
CA ALA A 93 -8.16 9.32 -19.98
C ALA A 93 -8.43 10.73 -20.56
N PRO A 94 -7.53 11.30 -21.39
CA PRO A 94 -7.70 12.65 -21.94
C PRO A 94 -9.03 12.88 -22.66
N GLU A 95 -9.59 11.81 -23.25
CA GLU A 95 -10.82 11.83 -24.06
C GLU A 95 -12.04 11.28 -23.28
N ASP A 96 -11.92 11.08 -21.96
CA ASP A 96 -13.01 10.56 -21.14
C ASP A 96 -14.12 11.63 -20.99
N PRO A 97 -15.36 11.37 -21.45
CA PRO A 97 -16.43 12.37 -21.39
C PRO A 97 -17.05 12.52 -20.00
N ARG A 98 -16.67 11.67 -19.04
CA ARG A 98 -17.20 11.67 -17.67
C ARG A 98 -16.64 12.83 -16.86
N SER A 99 -17.45 13.37 -15.95
CA SER A 99 -16.99 14.30 -14.91
C SER A 99 -16.08 13.60 -13.88
N ASP A 100 -15.25 14.38 -13.18
CA ASP A 100 -14.38 13.87 -12.10
C ASP A 100 -15.17 13.07 -11.04
N ALA A 101 -16.39 13.49 -10.72
CA ALA A 101 -17.27 12.79 -9.79
C ALA A 101 -17.73 11.42 -10.31
N GLU A 102 -18.03 11.32 -11.60
CA GLU A 102 -18.39 10.06 -12.25
C GLU A 102 -17.17 9.13 -12.35
N VAL A 103 -15.99 9.66 -12.67
CA VAL A 103 -14.73 8.91 -12.68
C VAL A 103 -14.40 8.38 -11.28
N ALA A 104 -14.47 9.23 -10.25
CA ALA A 104 -14.23 8.83 -8.86
C ALA A 104 -15.20 7.72 -8.40
N THR A 105 -16.47 7.85 -8.76
CA THR A 105 -17.51 6.84 -8.45
C THR A 105 -17.21 5.51 -9.14
N ALA A 106 -16.80 5.55 -10.41
CA ALA A 106 -16.42 4.35 -11.15
C ALA A 106 -15.19 3.66 -10.54
N ILE A 107 -14.15 4.43 -10.18
CA ILE A 107 -12.93 3.89 -9.54
C ILE A 107 -13.27 3.27 -8.17
N ALA A 108 -14.08 3.95 -7.36
CA ALA A 108 -14.50 3.44 -6.06
C ALA A 108 -15.29 2.11 -6.18
N ALA A 109 -16.17 2.02 -7.17
CA ALA A 109 -16.93 0.81 -7.47
C ALA A 109 -16.02 -0.35 -7.92
N GLU A 110 -15.10 -0.11 -8.87
CA GLU A 110 -14.14 -1.12 -9.32
C GLU A 110 -13.25 -1.60 -8.16
N ARG A 111 -12.75 -0.65 -7.34
CA ARG A 111 -11.94 -0.96 -6.16
C ARG A 111 -12.72 -1.84 -5.18
N LYS A 112 -14.00 -1.52 -4.92
CA LYS A 112 -14.89 -2.32 -4.06
C LYS A 112 -15.06 -3.74 -4.58
N GLU A 113 -15.39 -3.90 -5.87
CA GLU A 113 -15.57 -5.22 -6.49
C GLU A 113 -14.29 -6.06 -6.38
N ARG A 114 -13.15 -5.48 -6.77
CA ARG A 114 -11.87 -6.18 -6.78
C ARG A 114 -11.44 -6.56 -5.37
N LEU A 115 -11.50 -5.66 -4.40
CA LEU A 115 -11.11 -5.97 -3.02
C LEU A 115 -12.07 -6.97 -2.37
N ALA A 116 -13.38 -6.86 -2.61
CA ALA A 116 -14.36 -7.83 -2.13
C ALA A 116 -14.09 -9.25 -2.68
N SER A 117 -13.61 -9.38 -3.93
CA SER A 117 -13.24 -10.69 -4.50
C SER A 117 -12.07 -11.37 -3.75
N TRP A 118 -11.26 -10.59 -3.02
CA TRP A 118 -10.20 -11.08 -2.12
C TRP A 118 -10.63 -11.11 -0.65
N GLY A 119 -11.92 -10.89 -0.38
CA GLY A 119 -12.48 -10.84 0.97
C GLY A 119 -12.01 -9.63 1.77
N ILE A 120 -11.63 -8.53 1.13
CA ILE A 120 -11.23 -7.27 1.77
C ILE A 120 -12.43 -6.33 1.76
N ASP A 121 -12.99 -6.09 2.94
CA ASP A 121 -14.14 -5.20 3.19
C ASP A 121 -13.69 -3.91 3.89
N GLU A 122 -14.64 -2.98 4.10
CA GLU A 122 -14.34 -1.70 4.78
C GLU A 122 -13.83 -1.91 6.21
N THR A 123 -14.29 -2.94 6.92
CA THR A 123 -13.77 -3.28 8.25
C THR A 123 -12.27 -3.53 8.21
N LYS A 124 -11.79 -4.30 7.23
CA LYS A 124 -10.36 -4.56 7.02
C LYS A 124 -9.60 -3.32 6.56
N LEU A 125 -10.19 -2.50 5.69
CA LEU A 125 -9.59 -1.24 5.24
C LEU A 125 -9.39 -0.27 6.40
N ALA A 126 -10.44 -0.03 7.20
CA ALA A 126 -10.38 0.81 8.38
C ALA A 126 -9.38 0.27 9.42
N ALA A 127 -9.34 -1.04 9.65
CA ALA A 127 -8.37 -1.66 10.55
C ALA A 127 -6.92 -1.48 10.06
N PHE A 128 -6.68 -1.62 8.75
CA PHE A 128 -5.36 -1.36 8.15
C PHE A 128 -4.97 0.11 8.31
N ARG A 129 -5.88 1.04 7.98
CA ARG A 129 -5.62 2.47 8.04
C ARG A 129 -5.35 2.96 9.46
N ASN A 130 -6.17 2.56 10.42
CA ASN A 130 -6.01 2.92 11.83
C ASN A 130 -4.78 2.24 12.46
N GLY A 131 -4.38 1.09 11.92
CA GLY A 131 -3.27 0.31 12.43
C GLY A 131 -1.90 0.66 11.84
N THR A 132 -1.82 1.57 10.87
CA THR A 132 -0.62 1.78 10.07
C THR A 132 -0.32 3.27 9.92
N SER A 133 0.92 3.65 10.25
CA SER A 133 1.44 5.00 9.97
C SER A 133 2.49 4.90 8.87
N VAL A 134 2.24 5.56 7.75
CA VAL A 134 3.17 5.61 6.60
C VAL A 134 3.71 7.04 6.51
N ARG A 135 5.04 7.16 6.47
CA ARG A 135 5.74 8.44 6.33
C ARG A 135 6.60 8.39 5.08
N VAL A 136 6.50 9.42 4.25
CA VAL A 136 7.33 9.58 3.05
C VAL A 136 8.39 10.61 3.38
N ILE A 137 9.64 10.18 3.48
CA ILE A 137 10.78 11.04 3.84
C ILE A 137 11.62 11.26 2.60
N THR A 138 11.84 12.52 2.24
CA THR A 138 12.56 12.90 1.02
C THR A 138 13.77 13.79 1.32
N PRO A 139 15.00 13.37 0.97
CA PRO A 139 16.15 14.27 1.03
C PRO A 139 16.12 15.24 -0.16
N GLY A 140 16.23 16.54 0.11
CA GLY A 140 16.35 17.57 -0.93
C GLY A 140 15.09 17.88 -1.74
N SER A 141 13.95 17.25 -1.43
CA SER A 141 12.64 17.55 -2.02
C SER A 141 11.63 17.90 -0.93
N GLY A 142 10.70 18.82 -1.25
CA GLY A 142 9.56 19.18 -0.40
C GLY A 142 8.30 18.34 -0.69
N ALA A 143 8.38 17.31 -1.53
CA ALA A 143 7.24 16.45 -1.87
C ALA A 143 6.81 15.52 -0.72
N GLY A 144 7.72 15.25 0.23
CA GLY A 144 7.44 14.52 1.46
C GLY A 144 8.00 15.26 2.67
N GLU A 145 8.12 14.55 3.79
CA GLU A 145 8.79 15.04 4.98
C GLU A 145 10.29 15.25 4.69
N PRO A 146 10.84 16.45 4.86
CA PRO A 146 12.25 16.70 4.56
C PRO A 146 13.16 15.97 5.55
N LEU A 147 14.24 15.40 5.04
CA LEU A 147 15.31 14.87 5.89
C LEU A 147 16.24 15.99 6.33
N HIS A 148 16.08 16.46 7.57
CA HIS A 148 16.97 17.44 8.18
C HIS A 148 18.24 16.76 8.74
N VAL A 149 19.38 16.99 8.08
CA VAL A 149 20.68 16.41 8.48
C VAL A 149 21.21 16.99 9.81
N LEU A 150 20.75 18.19 10.19
CA LEU A 150 21.06 18.83 11.48
C LEU A 150 19.96 18.64 12.55
N SER A 151 19.03 17.71 12.33
CA SER A 151 17.85 17.48 13.19
C SER A 151 18.16 17.20 14.67
N SER A 152 19.36 16.75 15.00
CA SER A 152 19.82 16.58 16.39
C SER A 152 19.90 17.89 17.19
N LEU A 153 19.88 19.04 16.52
CA LEU A 153 19.95 20.38 17.12
C LEU A 153 18.59 21.10 17.17
N GLU A 154 17.53 20.48 16.63
CA GLU A 154 16.20 21.09 16.49
C GLU A 154 15.13 20.40 17.34
N ARG A 155 13.98 21.07 17.48
CA ARG A 155 12.84 20.58 18.27
C ARG A 155 12.15 19.43 17.52
N ARG A 156 11.99 18.29 18.20
CA ARG A 156 11.38 17.05 17.68
C ARG A 156 10.00 17.33 17.04
N SER A 157 9.73 16.70 15.88
CA SER A 157 8.41 16.78 15.20
C SER A 157 7.30 16.21 16.09
N SER A 158 6.11 16.82 16.04
CA SER A 158 4.97 16.42 16.86
C SER A 158 4.44 15.02 16.54
N ASN A 159 4.71 14.53 15.33
CA ASN A 159 4.30 13.18 14.90
C ASN A 159 5.01 12.08 15.70
N TRP A 160 6.15 12.38 16.32
CA TRP A 160 6.83 11.44 17.20
C TRP A 160 6.26 11.40 18.63
N HIS A 161 5.35 12.30 19.00
CA HIS A 161 4.73 12.30 20.34
C HIS A 161 3.71 11.17 20.53
N HIS A 162 3.25 10.59 19.42
CA HIS A 162 2.29 9.48 19.42
C HIS A 162 2.93 8.18 18.93
N ASP A 163 4.26 8.13 18.88
CA ASP A 163 4.99 6.90 18.59
C ASP A 163 4.88 5.99 19.83
N PRO A 164 4.21 4.82 19.75
CA PRO A 164 3.96 3.95 20.90
C PRO A 164 5.24 3.34 21.48
N ASP A 165 6.36 3.39 20.76
CA ASP A 165 7.66 2.87 21.17
C ASP A 165 8.68 3.98 21.54
N ALA A 166 8.23 5.25 21.65
CA ALA A 166 9.08 6.42 21.92
C ALA A 166 9.12 6.88 23.39
#